data_AF-A0A6I3FPT9-F1
#
_entry.id   AF-A0A6I3FPT9-F1
#
_cell.length_a   1.000
_cell.length_b   1.000
_cell.length_c   1.000
_cell.angle_alpha   90.00
_cell.angle_beta   90.00
_cell.angle_gamma   90.00
#
_symmetry.space_group_name_H-M   'P 1'
#
loop_
_entity.id
_entity.type
_entity.pdbx_description
1 polymer ?
#
loop_
_entity_poly.entity_id
_entity_poly.type
_entity_poly.pdbx_seq_one_letter_code
_entity_poly.pdbx_strand_id
1 'polypeptide(L)'
;DGQQAKLTQAALETLAVIAYRQPISRARVSAIRGVNVEAVMKTLVTRGLVEESGVEHETGAILYSTTSFFLERLGLNNVNDLPALAPFLPDIDGLDEVIASLTD
;
A
#
# COMPACT_ATOMS: atom_id res chain seq x y z
N ASP A 1 -8.69 -20.73 -15.38
CA ASP A 1 -8.15 -19.71 -14.46
C ASP A 1 -9.24 -18.80 -13.95
N GLY A 2 -9.74 -19.11 -12.76
CA GLY A 2 -10.85 -18.40 -12.13
C GLY A 2 -10.50 -16.92 -11.98
N GLN A 3 -11.38 -16.06 -12.49
CA GLN A 3 -11.24 -14.61 -12.39
C GLN A 3 -10.98 -14.23 -10.93
N GLN A 4 -9.74 -13.85 -10.60
CA GLN A 4 -9.46 -13.31 -9.28
C GLN A 4 -10.29 -12.03 -9.12
N ALA A 5 -11.21 -12.05 -8.14
CA ALA A 5 -12.11 -10.94 -7.89
C ALA A 5 -11.32 -9.62 -7.75
N LYS A 6 -11.86 -8.51 -8.27
CA LYS A 6 -11.23 -7.18 -8.15
C LYS A 6 -10.83 -6.89 -6.70
N LEU A 7 -9.70 -6.20 -6.51
CA LEU A 7 -9.30 -5.72 -5.19
C LEU A 7 -10.37 -4.76 -4.67
N THR A 8 -10.69 -4.88 -3.38
CA THR A 8 -11.52 -3.89 -2.68
C THR A 8 -10.75 -2.58 -2.56
N GLN A 9 -11.47 -1.48 -2.31
CA GLN A 9 -10.85 -0.19 -2.03
C GLN A 9 -9.86 -0.27 -0.87
N ALA A 10 -10.23 -0.92 0.25
CA ALA A 10 -9.34 -1.10 1.38
C ALA A 10 -8.05 -1.86 1.03
N ALA A 11 -8.12 -2.80 0.07
CA ALA A 11 -6.94 -3.51 -0.42
C ALA A 11 -6.06 -2.67 -1.33
N LEU A 12 -6.66 -1.85 -2.20
CA LEU A 12 -5.94 -0.88 -3.03
C LEU A 12 -5.23 0.17 -2.17
N GLU A 13 -5.91 0.71 -1.15
CA GLU A 13 -5.32 1.68 -0.22
C GLU A 13 -4.17 1.09 0.57
N THR A 14 -4.27 -0.16 1.06
CA THR A 14 -3.15 -0.85 1.73
C THR A 14 -1.98 -1.06 0.76
N LEU A 15 -2.27 -1.52 -0.46
CA LEU A 15 -1.27 -1.77 -1.48
C LEU A 15 -0.52 -0.49 -1.85
N ALA A 16 -1.23 0.63 -1.98
CA ALA A 16 -0.62 1.94 -2.23
C ALA A 16 0.33 2.35 -1.10
N VAL A 17 -0.07 2.20 0.17
CA VAL A 17 0.80 2.50 1.31
C VAL A 17 2.10 1.69 1.24
N ILE A 18 2.02 0.39 0.91
CA ILE A 18 3.21 -0.47 0.78
C ILE A 18 4.07 0.01 -0.40
N ALA A 19 3.49 0.20 -1.57
CA ALA A 19 4.20 0.59 -2.79
C ALA A 19 5.03 1.87 -2.60
N TYR A 20 4.48 2.87 -1.91
CA TYR A 20 5.14 4.16 -1.70
C TYR A 20 6.03 4.24 -0.44
N ARG A 21 5.95 3.28 0.48
CA ARG A 21 6.69 3.31 1.75
C ARG A 21 7.59 2.11 2.01
N GLN A 22 7.65 1.16 1.07
CA GLN A 22 8.48 -0.02 1.21
C GLN A 22 9.98 0.31 1.37
N PRO A 23 10.74 -0.55 2.07
CA PRO A 23 10.26 -1.70 2.85
C PRO A 23 9.54 -1.25 4.14
N ILE A 24 8.36 -1.81 4.42
CA ILE A 24 7.50 -1.36 5.55
C ILE A 24 6.92 -2.52 6.35
N SER A 25 6.83 -2.37 7.68
CA SER A 25 6.22 -3.37 8.56
C SER A 25 4.69 -3.29 8.58
N ARG A 26 4.02 -4.42 8.83
CA ARG A 26 2.55 -4.48 8.98
C ARG A 26 2.03 -3.47 10.01
N ALA A 27 2.74 -3.30 11.12
CA ALA A 27 2.36 -2.36 12.18
C ALA A 27 2.37 -0.90 11.67
N ARG A 28 3.41 -0.50 10.92
CA ARG A 28 3.47 0.83 10.30
C ARG A 28 2.39 1.04 9.24
N VAL A 29 2.09 0.02 8.43
CA VAL A 29 0.98 0.08 7.46
C VAL A 29 -0.35 0.29 8.19
N SER A 30 -0.61 -0.47 9.27
CA SER A 30 -1.82 -0.33 10.08
C SER A 30 -1.95 1.07 10.69
N ALA A 31 -0.83 1.64 11.18
CA ALA A 31 -0.81 2.97 11.74
C ALA A 31 -1.11 4.06 10.70
N ILE A 32 -0.56 3.95 9.49
CA ILE A 32 -0.85 4.88 8.37
C ILE A 32 -2.31 4.78 7.94
N ARG A 33 -2.88 3.56 7.91
CA ARG A 33 -4.26 3.33 7.50
C ARG A 33 -5.29 3.64 8.59
N GLY A 34 -4.86 3.78 9.85
CA GLY A 34 -5.75 3.98 11.00
C GLY A 34 -6.68 2.79 11.31
N VAL A 35 -6.49 1.64 10.66
CA VAL A 35 -7.35 0.45 10.80
C VAL A 35 -6.52 -0.84 10.78
N ASN A 36 -7.11 -1.96 11.22
CA ASN A 36 -6.45 -3.27 11.14
C ASN A 36 -6.37 -3.74 9.67
N VAL A 37 -5.14 -4.04 9.22
CA VAL A 37 -4.84 -4.44 7.83
C VAL A 37 -4.51 -5.93 7.67
N GLU A 38 -4.60 -6.75 8.72
CA GLU A 38 -4.11 -8.15 8.71
C GLU A 38 -4.71 -9.01 7.58
N ALA A 39 -6.05 -9.03 7.46
CA ALA A 39 -6.72 -9.82 6.41
C ALA A 39 -6.38 -9.31 5.00
N VAL A 40 -6.21 -7.99 4.85
CA VAL A 40 -5.84 -7.36 3.58
C VAL A 40 -4.40 -7.72 3.22
N MET A 41 -3.46 -7.63 4.16
CA MET A 41 -2.06 -8.03 3.96
C MET A 41 -1.98 -9.49 3.50
N LYS A 42 -2.68 -10.39 4.19
CA LYS A 42 -2.75 -11.81 3.80
C LYS A 42 -3.29 -12.00 2.38
N THR A 43 -4.32 -11.23 2.00
CA THR A 43 -4.90 -11.26 0.66
C THR A 43 -3.91 -10.78 -0.39
N LEU A 44 -3.19 -9.68 -0.15
CA LEU A 44 -2.20 -9.13 -1.09
C LEU A 44 -1.02 -10.10 -1.28
N VAL A 45 -0.55 -10.72 -0.20
CA VAL A 45 0.51 -11.75 -0.25
C VAL A 45 0.04 -13.00 -0.99
N THR A 46 -1.17 -13.49 -0.69
CA THR A 46 -1.75 -14.68 -1.36
C THR A 46 -1.96 -14.44 -2.86
N ARG A 47 -2.22 -13.19 -3.25
CA ARG A 47 -2.34 -12.78 -4.66
C ARG A 47 -1.00 -12.46 -5.31
N GLY A 48 0.11 -12.56 -4.58
CA GLY A 48 1.46 -12.30 -5.09
C GLY A 48 1.73 -10.84 -5.42
N LEU A 49 0.95 -9.88 -4.91
CA LEU A 49 1.16 -8.45 -5.13
C LEU A 49 2.17 -7.84 -4.15
N VAL A 50 2.31 -8.47 -2.99
CA VAL A 50 3.21 -8.09 -1.89
C VAL A 50 3.95 -9.33 -1.41
N GLU A 51 5.20 -9.18 -0.99
CA GLU A 51 6.02 -10.23 -0.40
C GLU A 51 6.78 -9.73 0.83
N GLU A 52 7.30 -10.68 1.62
CA GLU A 52 8.21 -10.38 2.73
C GLU A 52 9.59 -10.02 2.16
N SER A 53 10.13 -8.88 2.56
CA SER A 53 11.39 -8.34 2.02
C SER A 53 12.50 -8.27 3.07
N GLY A 54 12.34 -9.00 4.18
CA GLY A 54 13.31 -9.08 5.27
C GLY A 54 12.73 -8.75 6.63
N VAL A 55 13.61 -8.45 7.58
CA VAL A 55 13.27 -8.20 8.98
C VAL A 55 13.95 -6.91 9.43
N GLU A 56 13.20 -6.03 10.10
CA GLU A 56 13.73 -4.81 10.70
C GLU A 56 14.64 -5.18 11.88
N HIS A 57 15.91 -4.76 11.81
CA HIS A 57 16.93 -5.17 12.78
C HIS A 57 16.60 -4.79 14.23
N GLU A 58 16.02 -3.62 14.45
CA GLU A 58 15.76 -3.08 15.79
C GLU A 58 14.57 -3.75 16.48
N THR A 59 13.52 -4.06 15.71
CA THR A 59 12.24 -4.53 16.26
C THR A 59 12.00 -6.01 16.02
N GLY A 60 12.75 -6.64 15.10
CA GLY A 60 12.46 -7.98 14.59
C GLY A 60 11.19 -8.06 13.74
N ALA A 61 10.61 -6.91 13.33
CA ALA A 61 9.38 -6.90 12.55
C ALA A 61 9.63 -7.34 11.10
N ILE A 62 8.75 -8.19 10.57
CA ILE A 62 8.74 -8.54 9.15
C ILE A 62 8.43 -7.28 8.33
N LEU A 63 9.24 -7.07 7.30
CA LEU A 63 9.09 -6.00 6.32
C LEU A 63 8.44 -6.55 5.05
N TYR A 64 7.64 -5.70 4.41
CA TYR A 64 6.91 -6.03 3.20
C TYR A 64 7.25 -5.06 2.08
N SER A 65 7.27 -5.59 0.85
CA SER A 65 7.48 -4.86 -0.39
C SER A 65 6.55 -5.39 -1.50
N THR A 66 6.31 -4.61 -2.54
CA THR A 66 5.61 -5.02 -3.76
C THR A 66 6.50 -5.95 -4.59
N THR A 67 5.87 -6.90 -5.27
CA THR A 67 6.58 -7.87 -6.12
C THR A 67 6.79 -7.36 -7.54
N SER A 68 7.58 -8.09 -8.34
CA SER A 68 7.63 -7.88 -9.79
C SER A 68 6.28 -8.06 -10.47
N PHE A 69 5.45 -8.99 -10.00
CA PHE A 69 4.09 -9.20 -10.54
C PHE A 69 3.20 -7.96 -10.36
N PHE A 70 3.35 -7.22 -9.26
CA PHE A 70 2.68 -5.93 -9.09
C PHE A 70 3.14 -4.92 -10.14
N LEU A 71 4.45 -4.80 -10.39
CA LEU A 71 5.00 -3.85 -11.36
C LEU A 71 4.56 -4.19 -12.79
N GLU A 72 4.60 -5.47 -13.17
CA GLU A 72 4.10 -5.95 -14.47
C GLU A 72 2.62 -5.60 -14.67
N ARG A 73 1.80 -5.73 -13.62
CA ARG A 73 0.38 -5.37 -13.65
C ARG A 73 0.14 -3.87 -13.81
N LEU A 74 1.05 -3.02 -13.33
CA LEU A 74 1.02 -1.57 -13.56
C LEU A 74 1.70 -1.15 -14.88
N GLY A 75 2.41 -2.05 -15.56
CA GLY A 75 3.22 -1.71 -16.73
C GLY A 75 4.48 -0.91 -16.40
N LEU A 76 5.06 -1.12 -15.21
CA LEU A 76 6.27 -0.47 -14.73
C LEU A 76 7.44 -1.45 -14.69
N ASN A 77 8.67 -0.94 -14.82
CA ASN A 77 9.89 -1.75 -14.71
C ASN A 77 10.52 -1.65 -13.32
N ASN A 78 10.33 -0.52 -12.64
CA ASN A 78 10.89 -0.24 -11.33
C ASN A 78 9.86 0.42 -10.42
N VAL A 79 9.96 0.19 -9.11
CA VAL A 79 9.11 0.89 -8.14
C VAL A 79 9.37 2.40 -8.09
N ASN A 80 10.58 2.84 -8.45
CA ASN A 80 10.91 4.26 -8.56
C ASN A 80 10.20 4.93 -9.76
N ASP A 81 9.58 4.16 -10.66
CA ASP A 81 8.77 4.66 -11.76
C ASP A 81 7.33 5.00 -11.31
N LEU A 82 6.98 4.72 -10.05
CA LEU A 82 5.69 5.11 -9.51
C LEU A 82 5.52 6.63 -9.58
N PRO A 83 4.32 7.11 -9.94
CA PRO A 83 4.06 8.53 -10.04
C PRO A 83 4.24 9.19 -8.66
N ALA A 84 4.89 10.36 -8.63
CA ALA A 84 5.00 11.13 -7.40
C ALA A 84 3.60 11.41 -6.84
N LEU A 85 3.44 11.37 -5.51
CA LEU A 85 2.16 11.68 -4.88
C LEU A 85 1.85 13.18 -4.92
N ALA A 86 2.86 14.05 -4.91
CA ALA A 86 2.70 15.50 -4.79
C ALA A 86 1.72 16.13 -5.81
N PRO A 87 1.73 15.79 -7.11
CA PRO A 87 0.76 16.32 -8.07
C PRO A 87 -0.70 15.88 -7.85
N PHE A 88 -0.93 14.87 -7.02
CA PHE A 88 -2.27 14.34 -6.70
C PHE A 88 -2.71 14.67 -5.28
N LEU A 89 -1.86 15.34 -4.49
CA LEU A 89 -2.28 15.88 -3.21
C LEU A 89 -3.16 17.10 -3.48
N PRO A 90 -4.29 17.27 -2.75
CA PRO A 90 -5.01 18.52 -2.80
C PRO A 90 -4.05 19.66 -2.40
N ASP A 91 -4.19 20.81 -3.06
CA ASP A 91 -3.53 22.03 -2.59
C ASP A 91 -3.92 22.27 -1.13
N ILE A 92 -3.08 23.01 -0.38
CA ILE A 92 -3.32 23.25 1.06
C ILE A 92 -4.75 23.80 1.30
N ASP A 93 -5.26 24.61 0.38
CA ASP A 93 -6.62 25.16 0.42
C ASP A 93 -7.72 24.10 0.20
N GLY A 94 -7.44 23.02 -0.54
CA GLY A 94 -8.34 21.87 -0.72
C GLY A 94 -8.19 20.78 0.35
N LEU A 95 -7.15 20.86 1.18
CA LEU A 95 -6.93 19.90 2.26
C LEU A 95 -8.01 20.03 3.35
N ASP A 96 -8.47 21.24 3.62
CA ASP A 96 -9.53 21.50 4.60
C ASP A 96 -10.86 20.85 4.18
N GLU A 97 -11.21 20.88 2.88
CA GLU A 97 -12.40 20.19 2.35
C GLU A 97 -12.27 18.66 2.45
N VAL A 98 -11.08 18.12 2.18
CA VAL A 98 -10.83 16.67 2.33
C VAL A 98 -10.92 16.27 3.81
N ILE A 99 -10.34 17.04 4.72
CA ILE A 99 -10.42 16.79 6.17
C ILE A 99 -11.88 16.90 6.66
N ALA A 100 -12.63 17.90 6.19
CA ALA A 100 -14.05 18.04 6.50
C ALA A 100 -14.84 16.80 6.02
N SER A 101 -14.58 16.30 4.81
CA SER A 101 -15.24 15.09 4.28
C SER A 101 -14.91 13.80 5.02
N LEU A 102 -13.82 13.76 5.79
CA LEU A 102 -13.39 12.61 6.59
C LEU A 102 -13.84 12.69 8.05
N THR A 103 -14.40 13.82 8.48
CA THR A 103 -14.82 14.08 9.86
C THR A 103 -16.34 14.12 10.06
N ASP A 104 -17.12 13.92 8.99
CA ASP A 104 -18.57 13.67 8.99
C ASP A 104 -18.93 12.17 8.97
#